data_AF-A0A8C6XZA6-F1
#
_entry.id   AF-A0A8C6XZA6-F1
#
_cell.length_a   1.000
_cell.length_b   1.000
_cell.length_c   1.000
_cell.angle_alpha   90.00
_cell.angle_beta   90.00
_cell.angle_gamma   90.00
#
_symmetry.space_group_name_H-M   'P 1'
#
loop_
_entity.id
_entity.type
_entity.pdbx_description
1 polymer ?
#
loop_
_entity_poly.entity_id
_entity_poly.type
_entity_poly.pdbx_seq_one_letter_code
_entity_poly.pdbx_strand_id
1 'polypeptide(L)'
;MSRFYDSIEPNVINEDMLQKAVEEQGPQDDAGQLAKKEGINFKEVKALQLDFRNILKIDNLWEFVNLTKLQLDNNIIEKIEALDSLVNLVWLDLSFNNIEFIEGLDSLVKLQDLSLYNNRISRIENLDTLLELQVFSIGNNNINDLENMIYLRTFKNLRTLNLTGNPVCDNEVYSMFIAAYLPNLVYLDFRLVEENMREMALMKYQYAIEEMRHGETLALAKQKELEAREKEVEYHKSAYVEYLDGSYLFDSMFAEDPEASKLIYLPGVPALKFVEICQTLFEYGLQQHRRRENEIAVFYECLNEALKDNQDEGTRFIREFEKKNQGVGSFLEVIKDFERNILDLQGSSLTFCCTMAQCRDLENHHHEKLLEIAINTLEKIVKSEYDEEMPDEVRMLFVDKDTIVNAVNASHDIHLLKIDNREDEIITKANNRVYNLIEKVHKDEIHRNRNRVLELHHYIDHIRSELDNLDILEQ
;
A
#
# COMPACT_ATOMS: atom_id res chain seq x y z
N MET A 1 0.76 -25.23 -44.73
CA MET A 1 1.88 -24.41 -44.22
C MET A 1 2.23 -24.95 -42.85
N SER A 2 3.50 -25.32 -42.67
CA SER A 2 4.06 -26.05 -41.53
C SER A 2 3.88 -25.29 -40.22
N ARG A 3 3.38 -25.97 -39.19
CA ARG A 3 3.28 -25.47 -37.81
C ARG A 3 4.69 -25.15 -37.29
N PHE A 4 4.93 -23.88 -36.95
CA PHE A 4 6.19 -23.37 -36.39
C PHE A 4 6.08 -23.12 -34.87
N TYR A 5 5.17 -23.80 -34.16
CA TYR A 5 4.87 -23.57 -32.74
C TYR A 5 5.21 -24.74 -31.79
N ASP A 6 5.93 -25.77 -32.25
CA ASP A 6 6.28 -26.94 -31.41
C ASP A 6 7.55 -26.73 -30.55
N SER A 7 7.86 -25.52 -30.09
CA SER A 7 9.18 -25.25 -29.46
C SER A 7 9.17 -24.49 -28.14
N ILE A 8 8.02 -24.28 -27.49
CA ILE A 8 7.98 -23.65 -26.16
C ILE A 8 7.22 -24.58 -25.22
N GLU A 9 7.91 -25.09 -24.20
CA GLU A 9 7.28 -25.91 -23.17
C GLU A 9 6.21 -25.09 -22.43
N PRO A 10 5.03 -25.68 -22.16
CA PRO A 10 3.98 -25.04 -21.37
C PRO A 10 4.46 -24.76 -19.96
N ASN A 11 4.11 -23.59 -19.42
CA ASN A 11 4.48 -23.19 -18.08
C ASN A 11 3.41 -23.58 -17.05
N VAL A 12 3.86 -23.84 -15.82
CA VAL A 12 3.03 -23.87 -14.62
C VAL A 12 3.36 -22.62 -13.82
N ILE A 13 2.36 -21.96 -13.25
CA ILE A 13 2.61 -20.82 -12.35
C ILE A 13 3.48 -21.31 -11.18
N ASN A 14 4.67 -20.74 -11.04
CA ASN A 14 5.64 -21.09 -10.01
C ASN A 14 6.13 -19.81 -9.29
N GLU A 15 6.78 -19.99 -8.14
CA GLU A 15 7.25 -18.88 -7.31
C GLU A 15 8.17 -17.91 -8.07
N ASP A 16 9.08 -18.41 -8.93
CA ASP A 16 9.99 -17.56 -9.71
C ASP A 16 9.24 -16.68 -10.73
N MET A 17 8.20 -17.22 -11.39
CA MET A 17 7.34 -16.45 -12.28
C MET A 17 6.58 -15.37 -11.51
N LEU A 18 6.06 -15.70 -10.33
CA LEU A 18 5.29 -14.79 -9.48
C LEU A 18 6.18 -13.67 -8.94
N GLN A 19 7.36 -14.01 -8.43
CA GLN A 19 8.37 -13.07 -7.96
C GLN A 19 8.71 -12.05 -9.06
N LYS A 20 9.05 -12.53 -10.27
CA LYS A 20 9.38 -11.66 -11.41
C LYS A 20 8.21 -10.77 -11.81
N ALA A 21 7.00 -11.34 -11.90
CA ALA A 21 5.80 -10.58 -12.25
C ALA A 21 5.54 -9.44 -11.27
N VAL A 22 5.65 -9.70 -9.95
CA VAL A 22 5.44 -8.66 -8.93
C VAL A 22 6.58 -7.64 -8.94
N GLU A 23 7.82 -8.04 -9.20
CA GLU A 23 8.97 -7.12 -9.32
C GLU A 23 8.88 -6.17 -10.54
N GLU A 24 8.32 -6.67 -11.63
CA GLU A 24 8.09 -5.92 -12.87
C GLU A 24 6.91 -4.96 -12.74
N GLN A 25 5.84 -5.38 -12.04
CA GLN A 25 4.58 -4.64 -11.90
C GLN A 25 4.56 -3.70 -10.68
N GLY A 26 5.44 -3.93 -9.72
CA GLY A 26 5.58 -3.11 -8.52
C GLY A 26 6.13 -1.70 -8.81
N PRO A 27 6.13 -0.82 -7.79
CA PRO A 27 6.73 0.51 -7.89
C PRO A 27 8.19 0.43 -8.38
N GLN A 28 8.61 1.37 -9.22
CA GLN A 28 9.99 1.45 -9.73
C GLN A 28 10.81 2.56 -9.06
N ASP A 29 10.20 3.26 -8.11
CA ASP A 29 10.81 4.32 -7.31
C ASP A 29 11.65 3.74 -6.14
N ASP A 30 12.15 4.62 -5.29
CA ASP A 30 12.98 4.23 -4.14
C ASP A 30 12.25 3.25 -3.20
N ALA A 31 10.92 3.36 -3.09
CA ALA A 31 10.10 2.42 -2.32
C ALA A 31 10.09 1.02 -2.96
N GLY A 32 9.99 0.94 -4.28
CA GLY A 32 10.13 -0.31 -5.03
C GLY A 32 11.50 -0.96 -4.92
N GLN A 33 12.57 -0.16 -4.95
CA GLN A 33 13.94 -0.65 -4.75
C GLN A 33 14.18 -1.15 -3.32
N LEU A 34 13.55 -0.52 -2.33
CA LEU A 34 13.58 -0.98 -0.93
C LEU A 34 12.85 -2.32 -0.78
N ALA A 35 11.65 -2.44 -1.35
CA ALA A 35 10.86 -3.68 -1.32
C ALA A 35 11.60 -4.87 -1.96
N LYS A 36 12.34 -4.63 -3.06
CA LYS A 36 13.20 -5.67 -3.68
C LYS A 36 14.34 -6.14 -2.77
N LYS A 37 14.86 -5.26 -1.90
CA LYS A 37 15.93 -5.61 -0.94
C LYS A 37 15.39 -6.30 0.32
N GLU A 38 14.20 -5.93 0.77
CA GLU A 38 13.59 -6.46 1.99
C GLU A 38 12.80 -7.75 1.76
N GLY A 39 12.49 -8.07 0.49
CA GLY A 39 11.66 -9.21 0.09
C GLY A 39 10.21 -8.78 -0.11
N ILE A 40 9.61 -9.26 -1.20
CA ILE A 40 8.25 -8.90 -1.57
C ILE A 40 7.26 -9.77 -0.79
N ASN A 41 6.39 -9.13 -0.01
CA ASN A 41 5.29 -9.80 0.66
C ASN A 41 4.11 -9.97 -0.30
N PHE A 42 3.87 -11.19 -0.80
CA PHE A 42 2.76 -11.47 -1.72
C PHE A 42 1.37 -11.14 -1.14
N LYS A 43 1.23 -11.09 0.19
CA LYS A 43 -0.03 -10.71 0.84
C LYS A 43 -0.40 -9.25 0.64
N GLU A 44 0.52 -8.39 0.22
CA GLU A 44 0.23 -6.96 -0.03
C GLU A 44 -0.17 -6.69 -1.48
N VAL A 45 0.02 -7.66 -2.37
CA VAL A 45 -0.26 -7.53 -3.80
C VAL A 45 -1.77 -7.56 -4.04
N LYS A 46 -2.29 -6.50 -4.66
CA LYS A 46 -3.73 -6.35 -4.98
C LYS A 46 -4.08 -6.65 -6.43
N ALA A 47 -3.11 -6.57 -7.34
CA ALA A 47 -3.28 -6.85 -8.75
C ALA A 47 -2.08 -7.64 -9.26
N LEU A 48 -2.34 -8.65 -10.08
CA LEU A 48 -1.32 -9.52 -10.65
C LEU A 48 -1.65 -9.80 -12.12
N GLN A 49 -0.68 -9.56 -12.97
CA GLN A 49 -0.79 -9.75 -14.41
C GLN A 49 0.17 -10.84 -14.91
N LEU A 50 -0.39 -11.86 -15.55
CA LEU A 50 0.32 -13.06 -16.02
C LEU A 50 -0.07 -13.41 -17.47
N ASP A 51 -0.40 -12.40 -18.28
CA ASP A 51 -0.75 -12.54 -19.70
C ASP A 51 0.44 -12.91 -20.58
N PHE A 52 0.19 -13.65 -21.67
CA PHE A 52 1.20 -14.06 -22.66
C PHE A 52 2.38 -14.88 -22.08
N ARG A 53 2.15 -15.69 -21.04
CA ARG A 53 3.20 -16.48 -20.38
C ARG A 53 3.20 -17.97 -20.74
N ASN A 54 2.40 -18.38 -21.73
CA ASN A 54 2.25 -19.79 -22.15
C ASN A 54 1.88 -20.72 -20.97
N ILE A 55 1.06 -20.23 -20.05
CA ILE A 55 0.65 -20.97 -18.85
C ILE A 55 -0.38 -22.03 -19.24
N LEU A 56 -0.11 -23.29 -18.89
CA LEU A 56 -1.03 -24.42 -19.04
C LEU A 56 -1.79 -24.71 -17.75
N LYS A 57 -1.15 -24.50 -16.59
CA LYS A 57 -1.70 -24.83 -15.28
C LYS A 57 -1.56 -23.68 -14.29
N ILE A 58 -2.67 -23.34 -13.63
CA ILE A 58 -2.72 -22.40 -12.51
C ILE A 58 -2.28 -23.13 -11.23
N ASP A 59 -1.31 -22.57 -10.52
CA ASP A 59 -0.79 -23.13 -9.27
C ASP A 59 -0.09 -22.01 -8.45
N ASN A 60 0.30 -22.30 -7.21
CA ASN A 60 1.10 -21.40 -6.36
C ASN A 60 0.52 -19.99 -6.08
N LEU A 61 -0.77 -19.76 -6.28
CA LEU A 61 -1.43 -18.47 -5.97
C LEU A 61 -1.92 -18.36 -4.52
N TRP A 62 -1.64 -19.34 -3.66
CA TRP A 62 -2.20 -19.45 -2.31
C TRP A 62 -1.77 -18.33 -1.35
N GLU A 63 -0.62 -17.69 -1.58
CA GLU A 63 -0.13 -16.57 -0.77
C GLU A 63 -0.80 -15.22 -1.07
N PHE A 64 -1.44 -15.07 -2.24
CA PHE A 64 -2.03 -13.83 -2.74
C PHE A 64 -3.44 -13.56 -2.14
N VAL A 65 -3.58 -13.73 -0.82
CA VAL A 65 -4.88 -13.70 -0.11
C VAL A 65 -5.64 -12.36 -0.23
N ASN A 66 -4.95 -11.26 -0.52
CA ASN A 66 -5.55 -9.92 -0.68
C ASN A 66 -5.66 -9.48 -2.15
N LEU A 67 -5.45 -10.40 -3.09
CA LEU A 67 -5.55 -10.10 -4.51
C LEU A 67 -6.99 -9.75 -4.89
N THR A 68 -7.15 -8.66 -5.62
CA THR A 68 -8.46 -8.16 -6.09
C THR A 68 -8.60 -8.23 -7.60
N LYS A 69 -7.48 -8.26 -8.34
CA LYS A 69 -7.46 -8.35 -9.80
C LYS A 69 -6.43 -9.39 -10.25
N LEU A 70 -6.87 -10.32 -11.08
CA LEU A 70 -6.00 -11.35 -11.67
C LEU A 70 -6.22 -11.40 -13.18
N GLN A 71 -5.14 -11.15 -13.91
CA GLN A 71 -5.12 -11.21 -15.37
C GLN A 71 -4.31 -12.44 -15.82
N LEU A 72 -4.97 -13.37 -16.51
CA LEU A 72 -4.42 -14.63 -17.02
C LEU A 72 -4.76 -14.84 -18.50
N ASP A 73 -5.12 -13.78 -19.22
CA ASP A 73 -5.49 -13.86 -20.63
C ASP A 73 -4.31 -14.22 -21.54
N ASN A 74 -4.60 -14.70 -22.74
CA ASN A 74 -3.59 -15.08 -23.75
C ASN A 74 -2.58 -16.12 -23.25
N ASN A 75 -3.10 -17.18 -22.61
CA ASN A 75 -2.34 -18.34 -22.18
C ASN A 75 -2.90 -19.61 -22.85
N ILE A 76 -2.55 -20.79 -22.35
CA ILE A 76 -3.03 -22.09 -22.86
C ILE A 76 -3.70 -22.91 -21.75
N ILE A 77 -4.30 -22.23 -20.78
CA ILE A 77 -4.94 -22.85 -19.60
C ILE A 77 -6.12 -23.70 -20.06
N GLU A 78 -6.18 -24.94 -19.60
CA GLU A 78 -7.28 -25.88 -19.91
C GLU A 78 -8.27 -26.02 -18.75
N LYS A 79 -7.80 -25.77 -17.52
CA LYS A 79 -8.56 -25.95 -16.29
C LYS A 79 -8.43 -24.75 -15.36
N ILE A 80 -9.57 -24.31 -14.82
CA ILE A 80 -9.63 -23.32 -13.75
C ILE A 80 -9.43 -24.06 -12.42
N GLU A 81 -8.30 -23.85 -11.78
CA GLU A 81 -7.95 -24.50 -10.51
C GLU A 81 -7.03 -23.61 -9.66
N ALA A 82 -6.82 -23.98 -8.40
CA ALA A 82 -5.92 -23.30 -7.47
C ALA A 82 -6.24 -21.81 -7.23
N LEU A 83 -7.52 -21.43 -7.31
CA LEU A 83 -8.00 -20.08 -6.99
C LEU A 83 -8.67 -19.97 -5.61
N ASP A 84 -8.73 -21.08 -4.84
CA ASP A 84 -9.50 -21.18 -3.58
C ASP A 84 -9.12 -20.17 -2.49
N SER A 85 -7.87 -19.72 -2.49
CA SER A 85 -7.33 -18.73 -1.56
C SER A 85 -7.71 -17.29 -1.90
N LEU A 86 -8.14 -17.02 -3.14
CA LEU A 86 -8.34 -15.67 -3.69
C LEU A 86 -9.72 -15.12 -3.36
N VAL A 87 -10.16 -15.28 -2.12
CA VAL A 87 -11.51 -14.91 -1.63
C VAL A 87 -11.84 -13.41 -1.75
N ASN A 88 -10.84 -12.58 -2.02
CA ASN A 88 -10.97 -11.13 -2.21
C ASN A 88 -10.98 -10.69 -3.68
N LEU A 89 -10.95 -11.65 -4.63
CA LEU A 89 -10.90 -11.35 -6.06
C LEU A 89 -12.21 -10.69 -6.52
N VAL A 90 -12.06 -9.58 -7.24
CA VAL A 90 -13.17 -8.77 -7.77
C VAL A 90 -13.20 -8.85 -9.30
N TRP A 91 -12.03 -8.97 -9.93
CA TRP A 91 -11.86 -9.00 -11.38
C TRP A 91 -10.96 -10.17 -11.78
N LEU A 92 -11.44 -11.01 -12.69
CA LEU A 92 -10.72 -12.16 -13.22
C LEU A 92 -10.84 -12.21 -14.74
N ASP A 93 -9.71 -12.17 -15.43
CA ASP A 93 -9.63 -12.35 -16.87
C ASP A 93 -8.88 -13.64 -17.23
N LEU A 94 -9.60 -14.55 -17.86
CA LEU A 94 -9.14 -15.84 -18.38
C LEU A 94 -9.39 -15.93 -19.89
N SER A 95 -9.48 -14.80 -20.58
CA SER A 95 -9.76 -14.74 -22.02
C SER A 95 -8.62 -15.35 -22.85
N PHE A 96 -8.91 -15.84 -24.05
CA PHE A 96 -7.91 -16.43 -24.95
C PHE A 96 -7.13 -17.58 -24.29
N ASN A 97 -7.85 -18.54 -23.73
CA ASN A 97 -7.32 -19.79 -23.18
C ASN A 97 -8.00 -21.01 -23.85
N ASN A 98 -7.79 -22.21 -23.33
CA ASN A 98 -8.35 -23.47 -23.84
C ASN A 98 -9.35 -24.11 -22.86
N ILE A 99 -10.02 -23.30 -22.03
CA ILE A 99 -10.92 -23.81 -20.98
C ILE A 99 -12.18 -24.40 -21.61
N GLU A 100 -12.53 -25.63 -21.19
CA GLU A 100 -13.73 -26.34 -21.66
C GLU A 100 -14.88 -26.33 -20.65
N PHE A 101 -14.55 -26.30 -19.35
CA PHE A 101 -15.52 -26.35 -18.26
C PHE A 101 -15.29 -25.19 -17.28
N ILE A 102 -16.39 -24.61 -16.80
CA ILE A 102 -16.36 -23.66 -15.71
C ILE A 102 -16.32 -24.47 -14.40
N GLU A 103 -15.25 -24.32 -13.63
CA GLU A 103 -15.03 -25.00 -12.35
C GLU A 103 -14.04 -24.17 -11.49
N GLY A 104 -13.89 -24.51 -10.21
CA GLY A 104 -12.85 -23.89 -9.37
C GLY A 104 -13.05 -22.40 -9.05
N LEU A 105 -14.28 -21.89 -9.17
CA LEU A 105 -14.65 -20.49 -8.88
C LEU A 105 -15.49 -20.34 -7.60
N ASP A 106 -15.85 -21.43 -6.92
CA ASP A 106 -16.84 -21.46 -5.82
C ASP A 106 -16.49 -20.52 -4.65
N SER A 107 -15.21 -20.35 -4.38
CA SER A 107 -14.68 -19.51 -3.29
C SER A 107 -14.66 -18.01 -3.61
N LEU A 108 -14.81 -17.61 -4.87
CA LEU A 108 -14.64 -16.23 -5.35
C LEU A 108 -15.91 -15.39 -5.18
N VAL A 109 -16.52 -15.44 -3.99
CA VAL A 109 -17.84 -14.85 -3.68
C VAL A 109 -17.93 -13.32 -3.89
N LYS A 110 -16.80 -12.63 -4.02
CA LYS A 110 -16.71 -11.18 -4.28
C LYS A 110 -16.49 -10.82 -5.76
N LEU A 111 -16.43 -11.80 -6.65
CA LEU A 111 -16.14 -11.57 -8.07
C LEU A 111 -17.28 -10.78 -8.73
N GLN A 112 -16.92 -9.67 -9.36
CA GLN A 112 -17.86 -8.75 -10.03
C GLN A 112 -17.68 -8.75 -11.55
N ASP A 113 -16.47 -9.03 -12.02
CA ASP A 113 -16.14 -9.06 -13.44
C ASP A 113 -15.38 -10.34 -13.76
N LEU A 114 -15.97 -11.14 -14.66
CA LEU A 114 -15.41 -12.39 -15.14
C LEU A 114 -15.36 -12.37 -16.66
N SER A 115 -14.16 -12.51 -17.22
CA SER A 115 -13.97 -12.69 -18.65
C SER A 115 -13.42 -14.07 -18.97
N LEU A 116 -14.19 -14.82 -19.76
CA LEU A 116 -13.88 -16.13 -20.33
C LEU A 116 -13.93 -16.08 -21.87
N TYR A 117 -13.73 -14.89 -22.45
CA TYR A 117 -13.82 -14.68 -23.89
C TYR A 117 -12.83 -15.55 -24.67
N ASN A 118 -13.23 -16.12 -25.80
CA ASN A 118 -12.36 -16.94 -26.65
C ASN A 118 -11.75 -18.15 -25.92
N ASN A 119 -12.63 -19.00 -25.40
CA ASN A 119 -12.34 -20.32 -24.82
C ASN A 119 -13.12 -21.41 -25.58
N ARG A 120 -13.33 -22.60 -25.00
CA ARG A 120 -14.03 -23.73 -25.62
C ARG A 120 -15.24 -24.19 -24.82
N ILE A 121 -15.80 -23.31 -24.00
CA ILE A 121 -16.89 -23.62 -23.07
C ILE A 121 -18.18 -23.87 -23.84
N SER A 122 -18.85 -24.99 -23.57
CA SER A 122 -20.13 -25.32 -24.22
C SER A 122 -21.36 -25.06 -23.36
N ARG A 123 -21.19 -24.85 -22.04
CA ARG A 123 -22.29 -24.73 -21.08
C ARG A 123 -21.90 -23.79 -19.93
N ILE A 124 -22.85 -22.96 -19.51
CA ILE A 124 -22.72 -22.11 -18.32
C ILE A 124 -23.25 -22.89 -17.11
N GLU A 125 -22.37 -23.17 -16.15
CA GLU A 125 -22.65 -23.91 -14.92
C GLU A 125 -21.59 -23.59 -13.86
N ASN A 126 -21.79 -24.04 -12.61
CA ASN A 126 -20.84 -23.90 -11.49
C ASN A 126 -20.44 -22.46 -11.18
N LEU A 127 -21.41 -21.53 -11.23
CA LEU A 127 -21.22 -20.13 -10.86
C LEU A 127 -22.16 -19.73 -9.70
N ASP A 128 -22.80 -20.68 -9.01
CA ASP A 128 -23.90 -20.43 -8.07
C ASP A 128 -23.52 -19.51 -6.89
N THR A 129 -22.23 -19.46 -6.54
CA THR A 129 -21.71 -18.63 -5.45
C THR A 129 -21.37 -17.19 -5.87
N LEU A 130 -21.29 -16.89 -7.18
CA LEU A 130 -20.87 -15.58 -7.71
C LEU A 130 -22.03 -14.57 -7.76
N LEU A 131 -22.69 -14.37 -6.61
CA LEU A 131 -23.90 -13.54 -6.51
C LEU A 131 -23.64 -12.04 -6.77
N GLU A 132 -22.39 -11.60 -6.64
CA GLU A 132 -21.94 -10.22 -6.88
C GLU A 132 -21.55 -9.93 -8.35
N LEU A 133 -21.67 -10.92 -9.25
CA LEU A 133 -21.27 -10.78 -10.64
C LEU A 133 -22.10 -9.69 -11.36
N GLN A 134 -21.41 -8.73 -11.95
CA GLN A 134 -21.99 -7.57 -12.65
C GLN A 134 -21.68 -7.58 -14.14
N VAL A 135 -20.47 -8.02 -14.50
CA VAL A 135 -19.99 -8.12 -15.89
C VAL A 135 -19.57 -9.55 -16.14
N PHE A 136 -20.16 -10.15 -17.17
CA PHE A 136 -19.79 -11.50 -17.59
C PHE A 136 -19.56 -11.52 -19.10
N SER A 137 -18.32 -11.79 -19.50
CA SER A 137 -17.92 -11.92 -20.90
C SER A 137 -17.56 -13.37 -21.19
N ILE A 138 -18.33 -14.03 -22.05
CA ILE A 138 -18.11 -15.42 -22.48
C ILE A 138 -18.29 -15.55 -24.01
N GLY A 139 -18.00 -14.48 -24.75
CA GLY A 139 -18.00 -14.49 -26.22
C GLY A 139 -16.96 -15.44 -26.82
N ASN A 140 -17.11 -15.80 -28.09
CA ASN A 140 -16.29 -16.77 -28.83
C ASN A 140 -16.08 -18.09 -28.08
N ASN A 141 -17.17 -18.70 -27.64
CA ASN A 141 -17.18 -20.03 -27.03
C ASN A 141 -18.12 -20.95 -27.84
N ASN A 142 -18.42 -22.14 -27.31
CA ASN A 142 -19.23 -23.17 -27.99
C ASN A 142 -20.65 -23.29 -27.40
N ILE A 143 -21.20 -22.21 -26.83
CA ILE A 143 -22.52 -22.22 -26.20
C ILE A 143 -23.62 -22.21 -27.27
N ASN A 144 -24.47 -23.24 -27.26
CA ASN A 144 -25.55 -23.40 -28.25
C ASN A 144 -26.96 -23.42 -27.63
N ASP A 145 -27.08 -23.76 -26.35
CA ASP A 145 -28.35 -23.96 -25.68
C ASP A 145 -28.91 -22.63 -25.16
N LEU A 146 -30.03 -22.21 -25.75
CA LEU A 146 -30.70 -20.97 -25.35
C LEU A 146 -31.32 -21.09 -23.94
N GLU A 147 -31.81 -22.27 -23.56
CA GLU A 147 -32.43 -22.49 -22.24
C GLU A 147 -31.39 -22.42 -21.12
N ASN A 148 -30.12 -22.76 -21.40
CA ASN A 148 -29.02 -22.59 -20.45
C ASN A 148 -28.83 -21.13 -20.02
N MET A 149 -29.31 -20.15 -20.81
CA MET A 149 -29.24 -18.73 -20.44
C MET A 149 -30.17 -18.36 -19.27
N ILE A 150 -31.18 -19.18 -18.98
CA ILE A 150 -32.05 -19.00 -17.81
C ILE A 150 -31.23 -19.12 -16.52
N TYR A 151 -30.17 -19.93 -16.52
CA TYR A 151 -29.26 -20.06 -15.37
C TYR A 151 -28.73 -18.70 -14.90
N LEU A 152 -28.42 -17.79 -15.83
CA LEU A 152 -27.89 -16.45 -15.52
C LEU A 152 -28.88 -15.55 -14.77
N ARG A 153 -30.15 -15.94 -14.68
CA ARG A 153 -31.19 -15.19 -13.94
C ARG A 153 -30.96 -15.20 -12.42
N THR A 154 -30.19 -16.16 -11.91
CA THR A 154 -29.80 -16.20 -10.49
C THR A 154 -28.98 -14.96 -10.11
N PHE A 155 -28.15 -14.45 -11.03
CA PHE A 155 -27.29 -13.28 -10.84
C PHE A 155 -28.07 -11.97 -10.90
N LYS A 156 -28.66 -11.56 -9.77
CA LYS A 156 -29.48 -10.34 -9.68
C LYS A 156 -28.67 -9.06 -9.95
N ASN A 157 -27.36 -9.10 -9.74
CA ASN A 157 -26.44 -7.99 -9.97
C ASN A 157 -25.86 -7.93 -11.39
N LEU A 158 -26.12 -8.91 -12.25
CA LEU A 158 -25.61 -8.92 -13.62
C LEU A 158 -26.20 -7.74 -14.41
N ARG A 159 -25.32 -6.91 -14.99
CA ARG A 159 -25.68 -5.72 -15.79
C ARG A 159 -25.16 -5.82 -17.22
N THR A 160 -24.03 -6.50 -17.43
CA THR A 160 -23.41 -6.62 -18.76
C THR A 160 -23.13 -8.09 -19.06
N LEU A 161 -23.61 -8.55 -20.22
CA LEU A 161 -23.41 -9.91 -20.72
C LEU A 161 -22.91 -9.83 -22.16
N ASN A 162 -21.79 -10.49 -22.43
CA ASN A 162 -21.27 -10.64 -23.78
C ASN A 162 -21.20 -12.13 -24.15
N LEU A 163 -21.98 -12.52 -25.14
CA LEU A 163 -22.06 -13.86 -25.72
C LEU A 163 -21.65 -13.88 -27.20
N THR A 164 -21.28 -12.73 -27.78
CA THR A 164 -20.90 -12.60 -29.19
C THR A 164 -19.99 -13.74 -29.67
N GLY A 165 -20.30 -14.31 -30.83
CA GLY A 165 -19.50 -15.39 -31.43
C GLY A 165 -19.76 -16.79 -30.87
N ASN A 166 -20.77 -16.97 -30.00
CA ASN A 166 -21.31 -18.29 -29.66
C ASN A 166 -22.43 -18.71 -30.63
N PRO A 167 -22.60 -20.02 -30.91
CA PRO A 167 -23.70 -20.52 -31.74
C PRO A 167 -25.11 -20.10 -31.30
N VAL A 168 -25.31 -19.86 -29.99
CA VAL A 168 -26.61 -19.37 -29.46
C VAL A 168 -27.03 -18.04 -30.07
N CYS A 169 -26.08 -17.20 -30.49
CA CYS A 169 -26.36 -15.90 -31.11
C CYS A 169 -26.99 -16.01 -32.51
N ASP A 170 -26.85 -17.15 -33.19
CA ASP A 170 -27.45 -17.39 -34.50
C ASP A 170 -28.97 -17.66 -34.42
N ASN A 171 -29.49 -17.86 -33.22
CA ASN A 171 -30.92 -18.07 -33.00
C ASN A 171 -31.70 -16.75 -33.17
N GLU A 172 -32.71 -16.73 -34.05
CA GLU A 172 -33.50 -15.53 -34.35
C GLU A 172 -34.19 -14.91 -33.11
N VAL A 173 -34.49 -15.72 -32.09
CA VAL A 173 -35.16 -15.24 -30.88
C VAL A 173 -34.20 -14.96 -29.73
N TYR A 174 -32.89 -15.15 -29.90
CA TYR A 174 -31.86 -15.02 -28.88
C TYR A 174 -31.99 -13.71 -28.09
N SER A 175 -31.90 -12.57 -28.77
CA SER A 175 -31.87 -11.28 -28.07
C SER A 175 -33.18 -11.01 -27.33
N MET A 176 -34.33 -11.41 -27.91
CA MET A 176 -35.64 -11.29 -27.26
C MET A 176 -35.76 -12.22 -26.05
N PHE A 177 -35.22 -13.44 -26.13
CA PHE A 177 -35.20 -14.38 -25.03
C PHE A 177 -34.37 -13.83 -23.87
N ILE A 178 -33.14 -13.41 -24.13
CA ILE A 178 -32.28 -12.81 -23.10
C ILE A 178 -32.96 -11.60 -22.44
N ALA A 179 -33.54 -10.69 -23.22
CA ALA A 179 -34.22 -9.51 -22.69
C ALA A 179 -35.43 -9.85 -21.77
N ALA A 180 -36.13 -10.96 -22.02
CA ALA A 180 -37.23 -11.41 -21.18
C ALA A 180 -36.76 -12.11 -19.90
N TYR A 181 -35.79 -13.03 -20.02
CA TYR A 181 -35.38 -13.90 -18.92
C TYR A 181 -34.36 -13.24 -17.98
N LEU A 182 -33.59 -12.25 -18.45
CA LEU A 182 -32.62 -11.48 -17.66
C LEU A 182 -33.09 -10.02 -17.46
N PRO A 183 -34.05 -9.77 -16.55
CA PRO A 183 -34.71 -8.47 -16.43
C PRO A 183 -33.80 -7.34 -15.92
N ASN A 184 -32.67 -7.65 -15.28
CA ASN A 184 -31.75 -6.65 -14.73
C ASN A 184 -30.58 -6.33 -15.68
N LEU A 185 -30.48 -7.04 -16.82
CA LEU A 185 -29.41 -6.84 -17.78
C LEU A 185 -29.57 -5.50 -18.49
N VAL A 186 -28.51 -4.70 -18.54
CA VAL A 186 -28.48 -3.38 -19.18
C VAL A 186 -27.83 -3.47 -20.55
N TYR A 187 -26.69 -4.17 -20.65
CA TYR A 187 -25.95 -4.33 -21.89
C TYR A 187 -25.88 -5.80 -22.30
N LEU A 188 -26.29 -6.08 -23.54
CA LEU A 188 -26.15 -7.37 -24.20
C LEU A 188 -25.25 -7.19 -25.42
N ASP A 189 -24.16 -7.95 -25.51
CA ASP A 189 -23.27 -7.95 -26.67
C ASP A 189 -22.79 -6.55 -27.06
N PHE A 190 -22.40 -5.78 -26.03
CA PHE A 190 -21.95 -4.39 -26.13
C PHE A 190 -23.02 -3.39 -26.62
N ARG A 191 -24.29 -3.78 -26.62
CA ARG A 191 -25.43 -2.93 -26.99
C ARG A 191 -26.39 -2.75 -25.82
N LEU A 192 -26.99 -1.57 -25.71
CA LEU A 192 -28.02 -1.30 -24.71
C LEU A 192 -29.27 -2.16 -25.02
N VAL A 193 -29.82 -2.82 -24.01
CA VAL A 193 -31.13 -3.48 -24.10
C VAL A 193 -32.21 -2.42 -23.98
N GLU A 194 -32.73 -1.96 -25.12
CA GLU A 194 -33.76 -0.93 -25.18
C GLU A 194 -35.07 -1.37 -24.49
N GLU A 195 -35.78 -0.40 -23.90
CA GLU A 195 -37.01 -0.66 -23.13
C GLU A 195 -38.14 -1.22 -24.01
N ASN A 196 -38.29 -0.71 -25.25
CA ASN A 196 -39.24 -1.21 -26.25
C ASN A 196 -39.07 -2.72 -26.52
N MET A 197 -37.81 -3.18 -26.63
CA MET A 197 -37.44 -4.56 -26.88
C MET A 197 -37.77 -5.41 -25.66
N ARG A 198 -37.50 -4.89 -24.46
CA ARG A 198 -37.85 -5.55 -23.20
C ARG A 198 -39.35 -5.74 -23.06
N GLU A 199 -40.15 -4.73 -23.39
CA GLU A 199 -41.62 -4.83 -23.39
C GLU A 199 -42.12 -5.90 -24.37
N MET A 200 -41.63 -5.88 -25.62
CA MET A 200 -41.99 -6.89 -26.62
C MET A 200 -41.57 -8.30 -26.20
N ALA A 201 -40.38 -8.44 -25.63
CA ALA A 201 -39.87 -9.70 -25.11
C ALA A 201 -40.74 -10.22 -23.94
N LEU A 202 -41.10 -9.37 -22.99
CA LEU A 202 -41.97 -9.72 -21.87
C LEU A 202 -43.37 -10.11 -22.32
N MET A 203 -43.95 -9.40 -23.30
CA MET A 203 -45.23 -9.77 -23.89
C MET A 203 -45.17 -11.15 -24.57
N LYS A 204 -44.06 -11.44 -25.28
CA LYS A 204 -43.87 -12.72 -25.96
C LYS A 204 -43.75 -13.91 -24.99
N TYR A 205 -43.05 -13.73 -23.87
CA TYR A 205 -42.76 -14.80 -22.90
C TYR A 205 -43.55 -14.67 -21.59
N GLN A 206 -44.64 -13.90 -21.57
CA GLN A 206 -45.36 -13.51 -20.36
C GLN A 206 -45.69 -14.70 -19.44
N TYR A 207 -46.37 -15.72 -19.98
CA TYR A 207 -46.80 -16.88 -19.20
C TYR A 207 -45.62 -17.64 -18.56
N ALA A 208 -44.56 -17.89 -19.34
CA ALA A 208 -43.38 -18.60 -18.85
C ALA A 208 -42.63 -17.81 -17.76
N ILE A 209 -42.51 -16.49 -17.93
CA ILE A 209 -41.88 -15.62 -16.94
C ILE A 209 -42.72 -15.50 -15.68
N GLU A 210 -44.05 -15.41 -15.78
CA GLU A 210 -44.96 -15.36 -14.63
C GLU A 210 -44.94 -16.66 -13.82
N GLU A 211 -44.99 -17.82 -14.49
CA GLU A 211 -44.88 -19.13 -13.84
C GLU A 211 -43.54 -19.27 -13.11
N MET A 212 -42.43 -18.91 -13.78
CA MET A 212 -41.11 -18.94 -13.18
C MET A 212 -41.00 -18.00 -11.97
N ARG A 213 -41.49 -16.75 -12.08
CA ARG A 213 -41.48 -15.78 -10.96
C ARG A 213 -42.29 -16.28 -9.77
N HIS A 214 -43.42 -16.94 -10.02
CA HIS A 214 -44.21 -17.55 -8.95
C HIS A 214 -43.41 -18.67 -8.25
N GLY A 215 -42.76 -19.54 -9.03
CA GLY A 215 -41.85 -20.57 -8.51
C GLY A 215 -40.68 -20.01 -7.69
N GLU A 216 -40.00 -18.97 -8.20
CA GLU A 216 -38.92 -18.25 -7.51
C GLU A 216 -39.41 -17.68 -6.17
N THR A 217 -40.61 -17.08 -6.15
CA THR A 217 -41.21 -16.50 -4.95
C THR A 217 -41.53 -17.56 -3.90
N LEU A 218 -42.12 -18.69 -4.31
CA LEU A 218 -42.40 -19.82 -3.41
C LEU A 218 -41.13 -20.44 -2.86
N ALA A 219 -40.10 -20.63 -3.71
CA ALA A 219 -38.82 -21.15 -3.29
C ALA A 219 -38.14 -20.24 -2.26
N LEU A 220 -38.11 -18.93 -2.52
CA LEU A 220 -37.56 -17.94 -1.59
C LEU A 220 -38.35 -17.90 -0.26
N ALA A 221 -39.68 -17.99 -0.31
CA ALA A 221 -40.50 -18.04 0.89
C ALA A 221 -40.19 -19.30 1.73
N LYS A 222 -40.08 -20.46 1.08
CA LYS A 222 -39.72 -21.73 1.73
C LYS A 222 -38.31 -21.69 2.32
N GLN A 223 -37.35 -21.11 1.60
CA GLN A 223 -35.98 -20.94 2.10
C GLN A 223 -35.95 -20.02 3.32
N LYS A 224 -36.62 -18.87 3.26
CA LYS A 224 -36.72 -17.95 4.41
C LYS A 224 -37.39 -18.60 5.61
N GLU A 225 -38.41 -19.42 5.39
CA GLU A 225 -39.06 -20.18 6.46
C GLU A 225 -38.10 -21.22 7.07
N LEU A 226 -37.32 -21.94 6.26
CA LEU A 226 -36.32 -22.87 6.74
C LEU A 226 -35.21 -22.16 7.54
N GLU A 227 -34.65 -21.08 7.00
CA GLU A 227 -33.64 -20.27 7.68
C GLU A 227 -34.17 -19.66 8.99
N ALA A 228 -35.43 -19.24 9.03
CA ALA A 228 -36.06 -18.75 10.25
C ALA A 228 -36.20 -19.86 11.30
N ARG A 229 -36.62 -21.06 10.89
CA ARG A 229 -36.69 -22.23 11.78
C ARG A 229 -35.32 -22.66 12.29
N GLU A 230 -34.29 -22.65 11.43
CA GLU A 230 -32.91 -22.96 11.83
C GLU A 230 -32.38 -21.94 12.84
N LYS A 231 -32.62 -20.64 12.62
CA LYS A 231 -32.26 -19.57 13.56
C LYS A 231 -33.00 -19.70 14.90
N GLU A 232 -34.28 -20.05 14.86
CA GLU A 232 -35.08 -20.29 16.07
C GLU A 232 -34.52 -21.46 16.87
N VAL A 233 -34.22 -22.58 16.21
CA VAL A 233 -33.59 -23.74 16.86
C VAL A 233 -32.23 -23.38 17.45
N GLU A 234 -31.40 -22.63 16.72
CA GLU A 234 -30.08 -22.21 17.22
C GLU A 234 -30.18 -21.25 18.42
N TYR A 235 -31.19 -20.37 18.41
CA TYR A 235 -31.50 -19.54 19.57
C TYR A 235 -31.95 -20.37 20.78
N HIS A 236 -32.79 -21.39 20.57
CA HIS A 236 -33.20 -22.29 21.65
C HIS A 236 -32.01 -23.09 22.21
N LYS A 237 -31.08 -23.54 21.36
CA LYS A 237 -29.82 -24.19 21.79
C LYS A 237 -28.94 -23.27 22.62
N SER A 238 -28.73 -22.02 22.20
CA SER A 238 -27.92 -21.06 22.96
C SER A 238 -28.56 -20.70 24.32
N ALA A 239 -29.88 -20.87 24.42
CA ALA A 239 -30.63 -20.76 25.66
C ALA A 239 -30.72 -22.07 26.47
N TYR A 240 -30.19 -23.18 25.95
CA TYR A 240 -30.24 -24.53 26.54
C TYR A 240 -31.66 -25.09 26.74
N VAL A 241 -32.56 -24.76 25.81
CA VAL A 241 -33.97 -25.14 25.87
C VAL A 241 -34.49 -25.70 24.54
N GLU A 242 -33.60 -26.17 23.68
CA GLU A 242 -33.99 -26.85 22.45
C GLU A 242 -34.93 -28.02 22.76
N TYR A 243 -36.00 -28.12 21.96
CA TYR A 243 -37.01 -29.17 22.08
C TYR A 243 -37.84 -29.20 23.39
N LEU A 244 -37.83 -28.10 24.15
CA LEU A 244 -38.69 -27.91 25.34
C LEU A 244 -39.91 -27.03 25.08
N ASP A 245 -40.05 -26.48 23.87
CA ASP A 245 -41.12 -25.59 23.39
C ASP A 245 -42.43 -26.31 23.03
N GLY A 246 -42.54 -27.59 23.38
CA GLY A 246 -43.71 -28.41 23.07
C GLY A 246 -43.63 -29.81 23.66
N SER A 247 -44.33 -30.76 23.04
CA SER A 247 -44.38 -32.14 23.53
C SER A 247 -43.15 -32.98 23.16
N TYR A 248 -42.18 -32.45 22.42
CA TYR A 248 -41.08 -33.25 21.87
C TYR A 248 -40.34 -34.07 22.93
N LEU A 249 -39.92 -33.44 24.04
CA LEU A 249 -39.26 -34.16 25.13
C LEU A 249 -40.18 -35.26 25.69
N PHE A 250 -41.45 -34.95 25.92
CA PHE A 250 -42.44 -35.93 26.40
C PHE A 250 -42.60 -37.10 25.43
N ASP A 251 -42.78 -36.83 24.14
CA ASP A 251 -42.99 -37.83 23.11
C ASP A 251 -41.74 -38.71 22.93
N SER A 252 -40.55 -38.12 23.04
CA SER A 252 -39.27 -38.84 22.96
C SER A 252 -39.11 -39.90 24.06
N MET A 253 -39.72 -39.70 25.24
CA MET A 253 -39.67 -40.68 26.33
C MET A 253 -40.38 -41.99 25.99
N PHE A 254 -41.32 -41.96 25.04
CA PHE A 254 -42.07 -43.14 24.60
C PHE A 254 -41.56 -43.70 23.28
N ALA A 255 -40.63 -43.03 22.60
CA ALA A 255 -40.12 -43.45 21.30
C ALA A 255 -39.40 -44.82 21.35
N GLU A 256 -38.78 -45.14 22.49
CA GLU A 256 -38.12 -46.42 22.74
C GLU A 256 -38.94 -47.36 23.65
N ASP A 257 -40.15 -46.96 24.07
CA ASP A 257 -41.05 -47.74 24.93
C ASP A 257 -42.46 -47.88 24.31
N PRO A 258 -42.63 -48.85 23.38
CA PRO A 258 -43.88 -49.10 22.67
C PRO A 258 -45.03 -49.53 23.60
N GLU A 259 -44.70 -50.01 24.80
CA GLU A 259 -45.63 -50.51 25.79
C GLU A 259 -46.20 -49.34 26.60
N ALA A 260 -45.36 -48.39 27.01
CA ALA A 260 -45.79 -47.17 27.67
C ALA A 260 -46.67 -46.28 26.77
N SER A 261 -46.43 -46.25 25.45
CA SER A 261 -47.34 -45.55 24.50
C SER A 261 -48.77 -46.10 24.50
N LYS A 262 -48.96 -47.38 24.84
CA LYS A 262 -50.30 -48.01 24.94
C LYS A 262 -50.97 -47.71 26.28
N LEU A 263 -50.17 -47.51 27.33
CA LEU A 263 -50.64 -47.27 28.71
C LEU A 263 -51.12 -45.83 28.95
N ILE A 264 -50.71 -44.87 28.11
CA ILE A 264 -51.09 -43.45 28.24
C ILE A 264 -52.59 -43.19 28.07
N TYR A 265 -53.32 -44.09 27.40
CA TYR A 265 -54.77 -44.00 27.19
C TYR A 265 -55.60 -44.47 28.39
N LEU A 266 -54.94 -44.96 29.46
CA LEU A 266 -55.64 -45.34 30.68
C LEU A 266 -56.24 -44.08 31.36
N PRO A 267 -57.50 -44.14 31.82
CA PRO A 267 -58.14 -43.00 32.47
C PRO A 267 -57.38 -42.60 33.73
N GLY A 268 -56.97 -41.33 33.80
CA GLY A 268 -56.26 -40.74 34.94
C GLY A 268 -54.75 -40.50 34.76
N VAL A 269 -54.17 -40.86 33.60
CA VAL A 269 -52.74 -40.60 33.31
C VAL A 269 -52.52 -39.11 32.96
N PRO A 270 -51.63 -38.38 33.68
CA PRO A 270 -51.54 -36.92 33.62
C PRO A 270 -50.56 -36.39 32.54
N ALA A 271 -50.69 -36.81 31.29
CA ALA A 271 -49.78 -36.42 30.19
C ALA A 271 -49.62 -34.88 30.01
N LEU A 272 -50.70 -34.13 30.21
CA LEU A 272 -50.72 -32.66 30.06
C LEU A 272 -49.78 -31.92 31.03
N LYS A 273 -49.54 -32.46 32.24
CA LYS A 273 -48.71 -31.78 33.26
C LYS A 273 -47.22 -31.77 32.91
N PHE A 274 -46.75 -32.74 32.12
CA PHE A 274 -45.34 -32.82 31.75
C PHE A 274 -44.98 -31.77 30.70
N VAL A 275 -45.84 -31.58 29.71
CA VAL A 275 -45.67 -30.55 28.66
C VAL A 275 -45.70 -29.14 29.26
N GLU A 276 -46.60 -28.88 30.24
CA GLU A 276 -46.66 -27.61 30.97
C GLU A 276 -45.34 -27.31 31.73
N ILE A 277 -44.72 -28.33 32.33
CA ILE A 277 -43.43 -28.17 33.02
C ILE A 277 -42.30 -27.89 32.02
N CYS A 278 -42.28 -28.57 30.87
CA CYS A 278 -41.31 -28.30 29.79
C CYS A 278 -41.43 -26.86 29.30
N GLN A 279 -42.66 -26.39 29.06
CA GLN A 279 -42.93 -25.00 28.66
C GLN A 279 -42.44 -24.00 29.71
N THR A 280 -42.64 -24.29 30.99
CA THR A 280 -42.15 -23.43 32.08
C THR A 280 -40.62 -23.35 32.10
N LEU A 281 -39.94 -24.50 31.90
CA LEU A 281 -38.49 -24.57 31.82
C LEU A 281 -37.94 -23.85 30.58
N PHE A 282 -38.64 -23.97 29.46
CA PHE A 282 -38.36 -23.28 28.21
C PHE A 282 -38.39 -21.76 28.39
N GLU A 283 -39.48 -21.22 28.93
CA GLU A 283 -39.62 -19.78 29.20
C GLU A 283 -38.57 -19.26 30.19
N TYR A 284 -38.26 -20.04 31.23
CA TYR A 284 -37.22 -19.70 32.19
C TYR A 284 -35.84 -19.66 31.52
N GLY A 285 -35.49 -20.65 30.70
CA GLY A 285 -34.19 -20.69 30.01
C GLY A 285 -34.02 -19.52 29.04
N LEU A 286 -35.06 -19.17 28.27
CA LEU A 286 -35.07 -17.97 27.43
C LEU A 286 -34.88 -16.68 28.26
N GLN A 287 -35.52 -16.58 29.43
CA GLN A 287 -35.35 -15.43 30.32
C GLN A 287 -33.91 -15.33 30.85
N GLN A 288 -33.31 -16.44 31.27
CA GLN A 288 -31.92 -16.45 31.73
C GLN A 288 -30.94 -16.16 30.59
N HIS A 289 -31.21 -16.64 29.39
CA HIS A 289 -30.41 -16.32 28.21
C HIS A 289 -30.40 -14.82 27.93
N ARG A 290 -31.56 -14.17 27.87
CA ARG A 290 -31.67 -12.71 27.71
C ARG A 290 -30.93 -11.93 28.81
N ARG A 291 -30.94 -12.42 30.05
CA ARG A 291 -30.17 -11.82 31.14
C ARG A 291 -28.66 -11.90 30.88
N ARG A 292 -28.15 -13.07 30.48
CA ARG A 292 -26.74 -13.26 30.13
C ARG A 292 -26.32 -12.37 28.96
N GLU A 293 -27.13 -12.29 27.91
CA GLU A 293 -26.87 -11.41 26.76
C GLU A 293 -26.77 -9.94 27.18
N ASN A 294 -27.68 -9.47 28.05
CA ASN A 294 -27.64 -8.11 28.56
C ASN A 294 -26.39 -7.85 29.43
N GLU A 295 -26.01 -8.78 30.31
CA GLU A 295 -24.80 -8.65 31.13
C GLU A 295 -23.53 -8.59 30.26
N ILE A 296 -23.43 -9.46 29.25
CA ILE A 296 -22.32 -9.45 28.29
C ILE A 296 -22.28 -8.15 27.50
N ALA A 297 -23.44 -7.65 27.04
CA ALA A 297 -23.54 -6.39 26.32
C ALA A 297 -23.04 -5.20 27.17
N VAL A 298 -23.46 -5.12 28.42
CA VAL A 298 -23.01 -4.08 29.37
C VAL A 298 -21.50 -4.18 29.60
N PHE A 299 -20.95 -5.38 29.75
CA PHE A 299 -19.50 -5.57 29.89
C PHE A 299 -18.73 -5.01 28.67
N TYR A 300 -19.16 -5.35 27.45
CA TYR A 300 -18.49 -4.87 26.25
C TYR A 300 -18.65 -3.36 26.03
N GLU A 301 -19.78 -2.78 26.44
CA GLU A 301 -19.98 -1.33 26.43
C GLU A 301 -18.96 -0.63 27.34
N CYS A 302 -18.84 -1.08 28.59
CA CYS A 302 -17.85 -0.55 29.53
C CYS A 302 -16.40 -0.75 29.05
N LEU A 303 -16.08 -1.92 28.48
CA LEU A 303 -14.75 -2.21 27.95
C LEU A 303 -14.38 -1.25 26.80
N ASN A 304 -15.31 -1.02 25.86
CA ASN A 304 -15.07 -0.13 24.73
C ASN A 304 -14.94 1.33 25.18
N GLU A 305 -15.70 1.75 26.19
CA GLU A 305 -15.56 3.08 26.80
C GLU A 305 -14.18 3.24 27.43
N ALA A 306 -13.72 2.28 28.24
CA ALA A 306 -12.39 2.31 28.85
C ALA A 306 -11.25 2.31 27.81
N LEU A 307 -11.37 1.50 26.76
CA LEU A 307 -10.39 1.48 25.66
C LEU A 307 -10.31 2.83 24.95
N LYS A 308 -11.45 3.47 24.72
CA LYS A 308 -11.52 4.78 24.08
C LYS A 308 -10.92 5.87 24.96
N ASP A 309 -11.24 5.87 26.26
CA ASP A 309 -10.69 6.82 27.22
C ASP A 309 -9.16 6.72 27.27
N ASN A 310 -8.61 5.50 27.31
CA ASN A 310 -7.16 5.26 27.25
C ASN A 310 -6.53 5.76 25.94
N GLN A 311 -7.21 5.56 24.80
CA GLN A 311 -6.73 6.08 23.51
C GLN A 311 -6.73 7.61 23.46
N ASP A 312 -7.78 8.24 23.99
CA ASP A 312 -7.90 9.70 24.05
C ASP A 312 -6.82 10.29 24.97
N GLU A 313 -6.53 9.65 26.10
CA GLU A 313 -5.45 10.04 27.01
C GLU A 313 -4.07 9.88 26.37
N GLY A 314 -3.80 8.76 25.69
CA GLY A 314 -2.57 8.55 24.93
C GLY A 314 -2.36 9.60 23.83
N THR A 315 -3.43 9.92 23.09
CA THR A 315 -3.41 10.97 22.06
C THR A 315 -3.11 12.34 22.67
N ARG A 316 -3.66 12.63 23.85
CA ARG A 316 -3.38 13.88 24.57
C ARG A 316 -1.89 13.97 24.95
N PHE A 317 -1.31 12.91 25.50
CA PHE A 317 0.11 12.88 25.85
C PHE A 317 1.02 13.13 24.64
N ILE A 318 0.73 12.52 23.48
CA ILE A 318 1.48 12.74 22.24
C ILE A 318 1.43 14.22 21.83
N ARG A 319 0.24 14.84 21.83
CA ARG A 319 0.11 16.27 21.49
C ARG A 319 0.88 17.18 22.45
N GLU A 320 0.88 16.86 23.74
CA GLU A 320 1.66 17.63 24.73
C GLU A 320 3.17 17.48 24.51
N PHE A 321 3.63 16.28 24.14
CA PHE A 321 5.02 16.02 23.77
C PHE A 321 5.43 16.78 22.51
N GLU A 322 4.63 16.73 21.45
CA GLU A 322 4.86 17.47 20.19
C GLU A 322 4.95 18.98 20.44
N LYS A 323 4.07 19.53 21.29
CA LYS A 323 4.11 20.94 21.68
C LYS A 323 5.40 21.31 22.42
N LYS A 324 5.92 20.45 23.30
CA LYS A 324 7.23 20.66 23.94
C LYS A 324 8.38 20.57 22.93
N ASN A 325 8.25 19.72 21.90
CA ASN A 325 9.27 19.53 20.86
C ASN A 325 9.32 20.63 19.79
N GLN A 326 8.31 21.52 19.70
CA GLN A 326 8.35 22.67 18.79
C GLN A 326 9.54 23.62 19.04
N GLY A 327 10.14 23.61 20.24
CA GLY A 327 11.35 24.40 20.56
C GLY A 327 12.64 23.92 19.89
N VAL A 328 12.67 22.70 19.32
CA VAL A 328 13.86 22.16 18.64
C VAL A 328 14.00 22.79 17.23
N GLY A 329 12.87 23.08 16.58
CA GLY A 329 12.86 23.73 15.25
C GLY A 329 13.44 25.15 15.26
N SER A 330 13.14 25.93 16.31
CA SER A 330 13.70 27.28 16.45
C SER A 330 15.21 27.28 16.70
N PHE A 331 15.77 26.21 17.27
CA PHE A 331 17.21 26.11 17.53
C PHE A 331 18.02 25.89 16.23
N LEU A 332 17.47 25.12 15.29
CA LEU A 332 18.04 24.94 13.94
C LEU A 332 18.08 26.25 13.15
N GLU A 333 17.06 27.10 13.30
CA GLU A 333 17.06 28.45 12.71
C GLU A 333 18.13 29.34 13.35
N VAL A 334 18.29 29.30 14.68
CA VAL A 334 19.34 30.05 15.38
C VAL A 334 20.74 29.63 14.95
N ILE A 335 20.98 28.33 14.72
CA ILE A 335 22.26 27.83 14.20
C ILE A 335 22.51 28.33 12.78
N LYS A 336 21.50 28.26 11.90
CA LYS A 336 21.61 28.77 10.52
C LYS A 336 21.85 30.27 10.47
N ASP A 337 21.21 31.03 11.36
CA ASP A 337 21.41 32.48 11.48
C ASP A 337 22.80 32.79 12.01
N PHE A 338 23.31 32.02 12.97
CA PHE A 338 24.69 32.15 13.45
C PHE A 338 25.72 31.84 12.35
N GLU A 339 25.51 30.79 11.56
CA GLU A 339 26.36 30.46 10.41
C GLU A 339 26.36 31.56 9.36
N ARG A 340 25.18 32.09 9.01
CA ARG A 340 25.06 33.21 8.08
C ARG A 340 25.77 34.45 8.61
N ASN A 341 25.59 34.79 9.89
CA ASN A 341 26.26 35.94 10.51
C ASN A 341 27.79 35.80 10.56
N ILE A 342 28.31 34.58 10.79
CA ILE A 342 29.76 34.31 10.76
C ILE A 342 30.33 34.40 9.34
N LEU A 343 29.58 33.91 8.34
CA LEU A 343 29.94 34.08 6.94
C LEU A 343 29.88 35.55 6.49
N ASP A 344 28.92 36.33 6.99
CA ASP A 344 28.83 37.77 6.69
C ASP A 344 29.95 38.57 7.39
N LEU A 345 30.40 38.16 8.58
CA LEU A 345 31.60 38.70 9.24
C LEU A 345 32.89 38.51 8.41
N GLN A 346 32.87 37.62 7.41
CA GLN A 346 33.94 37.43 6.42
C GLN A 346 34.08 38.63 5.46
N GLY A 347 33.15 39.61 5.49
CA GLY A 347 33.31 40.94 4.89
C GLY A 347 34.54 41.71 5.41
N SER A 348 35.11 41.31 6.55
CA SER A 348 36.41 41.82 7.05
C SER A 348 37.63 41.34 6.24
N SER A 349 37.51 40.24 5.48
CA SER A 349 38.56 39.80 4.54
C SER A 349 38.66 40.72 3.31
N LEU A 350 37.55 41.37 2.92
CA LEU A 350 37.55 42.33 1.81
C LEU A 350 38.43 43.55 2.15
N THR A 351 38.35 44.05 3.38
CA THR A 351 39.21 45.13 3.88
C THR A 351 40.69 44.71 3.90
N PHE A 352 40.98 43.46 4.28
CA PHE A 352 42.34 42.93 4.28
C PHE A 352 42.93 42.84 2.86
N CYS A 353 42.17 42.29 1.89
CA CYS A 353 42.56 42.25 0.48
C CYS A 353 42.80 43.68 -0.08
N CYS A 354 41.94 44.65 0.28
CA CYS A 354 42.15 46.05 -0.10
C CYS A 354 43.45 46.64 0.48
N THR A 355 43.84 46.22 1.69
CA THR A 355 45.08 46.70 2.32
C THR A 355 46.32 46.06 1.69
N MET A 356 46.25 44.77 1.34
CA MET A 356 47.33 44.07 0.63
C MET A 356 47.50 44.61 -0.80
N ALA A 357 46.42 45.00 -1.46
CA ALA A 357 46.48 45.73 -2.73
C ALA A 357 47.26 47.06 -2.59
N GLN A 358 46.99 47.83 -1.53
CA GLN A 358 47.76 49.06 -1.24
C GLN A 358 49.26 48.77 -1.00
N CYS A 359 49.60 47.65 -0.36
CA CYS A 359 51.00 47.25 -0.19
C CYS A 359 51.68 46.96 -1.54
N ARG A 360 51.00 46.28 -2.46
CA ARG A 360 51.49 46.06 -3.84
C ARG A 360 51.71 47.38 -4.57
N ASP A 361 50.75 48.30 -4.50
CA ASP A 361 50.85 49.61 -5.14
C ASP A 361 52.04 50.43 -4.62
N LEU A 362 52.26 50.43 -3.30
CA LEU A 362 53.40 51.11 -2.68
C LEU A 362 54.73 50.50 -3.09
N GLU A 363 54.80 49.17 -3.23
CA GLU A 363 56.02 48.49 -3.66
C GLU A 363 56.31 48.72 -5.15
N ASN A 364 55.28 48.75 -6.00
CA ASN A 364 55.41 49.14 -7.41
C ASN A 364 56.00 50.57 -7.52
N HIS A 365 55.47 51.51 -6.74
CA HIS A 365 55.97 52.89 -6.72
C HIS A 365 57.39 53.01 -6.16
N HIS A 366 57.72 52.20 -5.15
CA HIS A 366 59.09 52.11 -4.61
C HIS A 366 60.06 51.62 -5.67
N HIS A 367 59.70 50.55 -6.39
CA HIS A 367 60.48 49.98 -7.48
C HIS A 367 60.73 51.01 -8.59
N GLU A 368 59.68 51.68 -9.09
CA GLU A 368 59.80 52.70 -10.14
C GLU A 368 60.79 53.81 -9.75
N LYS A 369 60.65 54.35 -8.53
CA LYS A 369 61.55 55.40 -8.03
C LYS A 369 62.97 54.90 -7.81
N LEU A 370 63.13 53.70 -7.27
CA LEU A 370 64.45 53.13 -7.01
C LEU A 370 65.19 52.88 -8.33
N LEU A 371 64.48 52.40 -9.35
CA LEU A 371 65.01 52.20 -10.70
C LEU A 371 65.42 53.53 -11.34
N GLU A 372 64.59 54.58 -11.23
CA GLU A 372 64.91 55.92 -11.71
C GLU A 372 66.17 56.48 -11.03
N ILE A 373 66.24 56.43 -9.69
CA ILE A 373 67.39 56.91 -8.91
C ILE A 373 68.64 56.10 -9.26
N ALA A 374 68.53 54.78 -9.38
CA ALA A 374 69.64 53.92 -9.75
C ALA A 374 70.19 54.26 -11.14
N ILE A 375 69.34 54.44 -12.15
CA ILE A 375 69.78 54.81 -13.50
C ILE A 375 70.45 56.19 -13.50
N ASN A 376 69.85 57.19 -12.85
CA ASN A 376 70.41 58.53 -12.75
C ASN A 376 71.77 58.55 -12.00
N THR A 377 71.91 57.69 -11.00
CA THR A 377 73.16 57.54 -10.23
C THR A 377 74.25 56.91 -11.09
N LEU A 378 73.92 55.86 -11.85
CA LEU A 378 74.82 55.25 -12.83
C LEU A 378 75.32 56.28 -13.85
N GLU A 379 74.43 57.12 -14.38
CA GLU A 379 74.80 58.18 -15.33
C GLU A 379 75.78 59.20 -14.74
N LYS A 380 75.59 59.59 -13.47
CA LYS A 380 76.52 60.50 -12.76
C LYS A 380 77.87 59.86 -12.50
N ILE A 381 77.90 58.58 -12.13
CA ILE A 381 79.14 57.81 -11.93
C ILE A 381 79.92 57.73 -13.25
N VAL A 382 79.25 57.42 -14.36
CA VAL A 382 79.87 57.36 -15.70
C VAL A 382 80.46 58.70 -16.12
N LYS A 383 79.83 59.83 -15.73
CA LYS A 383 80.30 61.20 -16.02
C LYS A 383 81.36 61.72 -15.03
N SER A 384 81.74 60.94 -14.00
CA SER A 384 82.62 61.38 -12.90
C SER A 384 82.08 62.57 -12.09
N GLU A 385 80.75 62.70 -12.02
CA GLU A 385 80.03 63.80 -11.35
C GLU A 385 79.38 63.35 -10.04
N TYR A 386 79.84 62.24 -9.46
CA TYR A 386 79.30 61.67 -8.23
C TYR A 386 80.29 61.88 -7.08
N ASP A 387 79.98 62.83 -6.18
CA ASP A 387 80.86 63.29 -5.08
C ASP A 387 80.50 62.69 -3.70
N GLU A 388 79.54 61.75 -3.62
CA GLU A 388 79.12 61.12 -2.37
C GLU A 388 79.90 59.81 -2.09
N GLU A 389 80.26 59.55 -0.82
CA GLU A 389 80.86 58.28 -0.40
C GLU A 389 79.84 57.14 -0.53
N MET A 390 80.18 56.11 -1.31
CA MET A 390 79.34 54.95 -1.56
C MET A 390 79.99 53.66 -1.01
N PRO A 391 79.24 52.80 -0.30
CA PRO A 391 79.75 51.51 0.16
C PRO A 391 80.24 50.63 -1.01
N ASP A 392 81.31 49.87 -0.79
CA ASP A 392 81.94 49.03 -1.83
C ASP A 392 80.97 47.99 -2.44
N GLU A 393 80.09 47.41 -1.61
CA GLU A 393 79.07 46.45 -2.02
C GLU A 393 78.04 47.07 -2.96
N VAL A 394 77.70 48.34 -2.74
CA VAL A 394 76.76 49.08 -3.58
C VAL A 394 77.44 49.50 -4.87
N ARG A 395 78.71 49.92 -4.81
CA ARG A 395 79.52 50.28 -5.98
C ARG A 395 79.65 49.12 -6.97
N MET A 396 79.73 47.89 -6.48
CA MET A 396 79.75 46.67 -7.30
C MET A 396 78.48 46.47 -8.15
N LEU A 397 77.35 47.10 -7.80
CA LEU A 397 76.12 47.02 -8.57
C LEU A 397 76.09 48.01 -9.74
N PHE A 398 76.90 49.07 -9.70
CA PHE A 398 76.96 50.13 -10.71
C PHE A 398 78.01 49.90 -11.81
N VAL A 399 78.27 48.64 -12.16
CA VAL A 399 79.24 48.28 -13.22
C VAL A 399 78.69 48.61 -14.60
N ASP A 400 77.43 48.29 -14.85
CA ASP A 400 76.71 48.55 -16.09
C ASP A 400 75.21 48.64 -15.83
N LYS A 401 74.46 49.12 -16.83
CA LYS A 401 73.02 49.35 -16.72
C LYS A 401 72.23 48.06 -16.49
N ASP A 402 72.62 46.96 -17.14
CA ASP A 402 71.88 45.71 -17.05
C ASP A 402 72.05 45.09 -15.67
N THR A 403 73.24 45.17 -15.08
CA THR A 403 73.54 44.67 -13.73
C THR A 403 72.66 45.34 -12.66
N ILE A 404 72.59 46.68 -12.65
CA ILE A 404 71.78 47.40 -11.64
C ILE A 404 70.27 47.23 -11.88
N VAL A 405 69.82 47.25 -13.13
CA VAL A 405 68.40 47.07 -13.48
C VAL A 405 67.94 45.66 -13.09
N ASN A 406 68.73 44.63 -13.38
CA ASN A 406 68.40 43.25 -13.01
C ASN A 406 68.37 43.06 -11.48
N ALA A 407 69.28 43.71 -10.74
CA ALA A 407 69.27 43.65 -9.27
C ALA A 407 68.02 44.31 -8.68
N VAL A 408 67.61 45.47 -9.21
CA VAL A 408 66.40 46.19 -8.77
C VAL A 408 65.12 45.42 -9.13
N ASN A 409 65.04 44.84 -10.33
CA ASN A 409 63.92 43.98 -10.74
C ASN A 409 63.82 42.71 -9.88
N ALA A 410 64.93 42.03 -9.64
CA ALA A 410 64.95 40.83 -8.79
C ALA A 410 64.52 41.15 -7.35
N SER A 411 64.91 42.31 -6.81
CA SER A 411 64.44 42.77 -5.50
C SER A 411 62.93 42.97 -5.47
N HIS A 412 62.37 43.57 -6.53
CA HIS A 412 60.93 43.82 -6.64
C HIS A 412 60.12 42.52 -6.70
N ASP A 413 60.55 41.56 -7.52
CA ASP A 413 59.92 40.23 -7.60
C ASP A 413 59.91 39.52 -6.25
N ILE A 414 61.03 39.60 -5.49
CA ILE A 414 61.15 39.01 -4.16
C ILE A 414 60.19 39.70 -3.17
N HIS A 415 60.05 41.02 -3.24
CA HIS A 415 59.17 41.77 -2.35
C HIS A 415 57.69 41.48 -2.63
N LEU A 416 57.27 41.50 -3.91
CA LEU A 416 55.91 41.15 -4.30
C LEU A 416 55.56 39.71 -3.87
N LEU A 417 56.44 38.75 -4.13
CA LEU A 417 56.25 37.37 -3.69
C LEU A 417 56.08 37.26 -2.17
N LYS A 418 56.76 38.10 -1.40
CA LYS A 418 56.65 38.11 0.06
C LYS A 418 55.33 38.73 0.54
N ILE A 419 54.81 39.71 -0.19
CA ILE A 419 53.48 40.29 0.04
C ILE A 419 52.40 39.25 -0.27
N ASP A 420 52.47 38.58 -1.42
CA ASP A 420 51.48 37.59 -1.85
C ASP A 420 51.44 36.37 -0.91
N ASN A 421 52.61 35.82 -0.56
CA ASN A 421 52.69 34.71 0.41
C ASN A 421 52.09 35.09 1.77
N ARG A 422 52.21 36.35 2.18
CA ARG A 422 51.64 36.82 3.44
C ARG A 422 50.12 36.96 3.37
N GLU A 423 49.59 37.37 2.23
CA GLU A 423 48.15 37.42 1.98
C GLU A 423 47.53 36.02 2.04
N ASP A 424 48.14 35.06 1.35
CA ASP A 424 47.69 33.66 1.34
C ASP A 424 47.71 33.03 2.74
N GLU A 425 48.76 33.27 3.52
CA GLU A 425 48.88 32.76 4.89
C GLU A 425 47.75 33.30 5.79
N ILE A 426 47.41 34.58 5.64
CA ILE A 426 46.38 35.23 6.47
C ILE A 426 44.98 34.76 6.07
N ILE A 427 44.69 34.67 4.76
CA ILE A 427 43.41 34.15 4.25
C ILE A 427 43.21 32.70 4.70
N THR A 428 44.24 31.87 4.56
CA THR A 428 44.19 30.45 4.96
C THR A 428 43.94 30.30 6.46
N LYS A 429 44.62 31.08 7.30
CA LYS A 429 44.41 31.06 8.75
C LYS A 429 43.03 31.55 9.16
N ALA A 430 42.51 32.58 8.50
CA ALA A 430 41.17 33.10 8.77
C ALA A 430 40.09 32.06 8.43
N ASN A 431 40.17 31.45 7.25
CA ASN A 431 39.23 30.42 6.80
C ASN A 431 39.26 29.17 7.69
N ASN A 432 40.46 28.69 8.05
CA ASN A 432 40.59 27.55 8.96
C ASN A 432 40.01 27.83 10.35
N ARG A 433 40.13 29.07 10.86
CA ARG A 433 39.55 29.45 12.14
C ARG A 433 38.01 29.40 12.12
N VAL A 434 37.40 29.87 11.02
CA VAL A 434 35.94 29.82 10.83
C VAL A 434 35.46 28.38 10.72
N TYR A 435 36.10 27.58 9.86
CA TYR A 435 35.76 26.18 9.69
C TYR A 435 35.81 25.40 11.01
N ASN A 436 36.91 25.54 11.76
CA ASN A 436 37.08 24.86 13.04
C ASN A 436 36.06 25.31 14.09
N LEU A 437 35.63 26.57 14.06
CA LEU A 437 34.61 27.08 14.98
C LEU A 437 33.23 26.49 14.65
N ILE A 438 32.85 26.48 13.36
CA ILE A 438 31.59 25.88 12.90
C ILE A 438 31.55 24.39 13.23
N GLU A 439 32.62 23.66 12.91
CA GLU A 439 32.71 22.22 13.18
C GLU A 439 32.59 21.92 14.68
N LYS A 440 33.22 22.73 15.52
CA LYS A 440 33.12 22.58 16.98
C LYS A 440 31.70 22.80 17.48
N VAL A 441 31.02 23.88 17.05
CA VAL A 441 29.64 24.17 17.44
C VAL A 441 28.70 23.04 17.02
N HIS A 442 28.87 22.52 15.80
CA HIS A 442 28.09 21.38 15.31
C HIS A 442 28.30 20.12 16.15
N LYS A 443 29.56 19.78 16.48
CA LYS A 443 29.86 18.61 17.32
C LYS A 443 29.29 18.74 18.74
N ASP A 444 29.45 19.91 19.34
CA ASP A 444 28.94 20.20 20.69
C ASP A 444 27.41 20.08 20.72
N GLU A 445 26.69 20.54 19.68
CA GLU A 445 25.23 20.43 19.61
C GLU A 445 24.75 19.00 19.33
N ILE A 446 25.41 18.26 18.41
CA ILE A 446 25.09 16.84 18.19
C ILE A 446 25.24 16.06 19.50
N HIS A 447 26.28 16.35 20.29
CA HIS A 447 26.49 15.73 21.58
C HIS A 447 25.38 16.10 22.58
N ARG A 448 25.01 17.39 22.67
CA ARG A 448 23.90 17.85 23.52
C ARG A 448 22.58 17.17 23.15
N ASN A 449 22.26 17.09 21.86
CA ASN A 449 21.03 16.46 21.39
C ASN A 449 20.99 14.96 21.68
N ARG A 450 22.10 14.23 21.45
CA ARG A 450 22.20 12.81 21.80
C ARG A 450 22.00 12.55 23.29
N ASN A 451 22.58 13.37 24.15
CA ASN A 451 22.37 13.27 25.60
C ASN A 451 20.90 13.50 25.96
N ARG A 452 20.22 14.46 25.31
CA ARG A 452 18.80 14.71 25.53
C ARG A 452 17.90 13.55 25.06
N VAL A 453 18.23 12.92 23.93
CA VAL A 453 17.51 11.73 23.44
C VAL A 453 17.68 10.54 24.40
N LEU A 454 18.86 10.37 24.99
CA LEU A 454 19.11 9.34 26.01
C LEU A 454 18.30 9.59 27.29
N GLU A 455 18.22 10.84 27.76
CA GLU A 455 17.36 11.22 28.90
C GLU A 455 15.88 10.90 28.63
N LEU A 456 15.40 11.16 27.40
CA LEU A 456 14.04 10.83 27.01
C LEU A 456 13.79 9.32 26.95
N HIS A 457 14.73 8.54 26.44
CA HIS A 457 14.64 7.07 26.47
C HIS A 457 14.54 6.55 27.90
N HIS A 458 15.41 7.04 28.80
CA HIS A 458 15.33 6.65 30.22
C HIS A 458 14.00 7.03 30.88
N TYR A 459 13.42 8.17 30.52
CA TYR A 459 12.10 8.56 31.01
C TYR A 459 10.98 7.66 30.47
N ILE A 460 11.03 7.29 29.18
CA ILE A 460 10.07 6.35 28.57
C ILE A 460 10.18 4.97 29.22
N ASP A 461 11.40 4.47 29.42
CA ASP A 461 11.63 3.19 30.08
C ASP A 461 11.14 3.20 31.53
N HIS A 462 11.29 4.32 32.23
CA HIS A 462 10.74 4.51 33.57
C HIS A 462 9.21 4.45 33.57
N ILE A 463 8.54 5.16 32.65
CA ILE A 463 7.07 5.12 32.52
C ILE A 463 6.59 3.71 32.16
N ARG A 464 7.27 3.02 31.23
CA ARG A 464 6.94 1.63 30.88
C ARG A 464 7.05 0.71 32.09
N SER A 465 8.10 0.86 32.89
CA SER A 465 8.26 0.09 34.13
C SER A 465 7.18 0.42 35.17
N GLU A 466 6.68 1.65 35.26
CA GLU A 466 5.56 1.99 36.13
C GLU A 466 4.24 1.37 35.64
N LEU A 467 4.01 1.35 34.32
CA LEU A 467 2.86 0.67 33.71
C LEU A 467 2.90 -0.84 33.96
N ASP A 468 4.04 -1.49 33.74
CA ASP A 468 4.20 -2.93 34.00
C ASP A 468 3.98 -3.29 35.48
N ASN A 469 4.25 -2.37 36.40
CA ASN A 469 4.00 -2.56 37.83
C ASN A 469 2.52 -2.39 38.22
N LEU A 470 1.70 -1.72 37.40
CA LEU A 470 0.25 -1.60 37.62
C LEU A 470 -0.48 -2.88 37.23
N ASP A 471 -0.03 -3.61 36.20
CA ASP A 471 -0.58 -4.92 35.80
C ASP A 471 -0.39 -6.03 36.84
N ILE A 472 0.51 -5.83 37.82
CA ILE A 472 0.76 -6.80 38.90
C ILE A 472 -0.30 -6.68 40.03
N LEU A 473 -1.15 -5.65 40.01
CA LEU A 473 -2.21 -5.44 41.02
C LEU A 473 -3.58 -6.03 40.61
N GLU A 474 -3.70 -6.67 39.43
CA GLU A 474 -4.93 -7.33 38.95
C GLU A 474 -4.91 -8.88 39.05
N GLN A 475 -3.98 -9.48 39.81
CA GLN A 475 -4.09 -10.88 40.26
C GLN A 475 -4.60 -10.97 41.69
#